data_AF-A0A972YHY3-F1
#
_entry.id   AF-A0A972YHY3-F1
#
_cell.length_a   1.000
_cell.length_b   1.000
_cell.length_c   1.000
_cell.angle_alpha   90.00
_cell.angle_beta   90.00
_cell.angle_gamma   90.00
#
_symmetry.space_group_name_H-M   'P 1'
#
loop_
_entity.id
_entity.type
_entity.pdbx_description
1 polymer ?
#
loop_
_entity_poly.entity_id
_entity_poly.type
_entity_poly.pdbx_seq_one_letter_code
_entity_poly.pdbx_strand_id
1 'polypeptide(L)' 'MNRKSQAPSIQARKTPRFYKQWMLAGSPSDFMNELIGKFGDFVHYRGLIDFYLINDPELIRQVLRDTHRTFDKNTVI' A
#
# COMPACT_ATOMS: atom_id res chain seq x y z
N MET A 1 18.45 30.23 -5.69
CA MET A 1 17.87 29.05 -6.39
C MET A 1 18.17 27.81 -5.57
N ASN A 2 17.16 26.98 -5.27
CA ASN A 2 17.26 25.53 -5.08
C ASN A 2 15.86 24.96 -4.76
N ARG A 3 14.99 24.91 -5.79
CA ARG A 3 13.82 24.05 -5.73
C ARG A 3 14.35 22.63 -5.92
N LYS A 4 14.64 21.94 -4.81
CA LYS A 4 14.65 20.48 -4.83
C LYS A 4 13.26 20.09 -5.33
N SER A 5 13.18 19.51 -6.52
CA SER A 5 11.96 18.86 -7.00
C SER A 5 11.58 17.81 -5.98
N GLN A 6 10.73 18.21 -5.04
CA GLN A 6 10.03 17.29 -4.18
C GLN A 6 9.02 16.62 -5.12
N ALA A 7 9.45 15.50 -5.74
CA ALA A 7 8.50 14.53 -6.24
C ALA A 7 7.49 14.32 -5.09
N PRO A 8 6.18 14.31 -5.35
CA PRO A 8 5.21 14.09 -4.29
C PRO A 8 5.63 12.79 -3.62
N SER A 9 6.20 12.90 -2.41
CA SER A 9 6.63 11.74 -1.67
C SER A 9 5.32 11.12 -1.24
N ILE A 10 4.79 10.24 -2.07
CA ILE A 10 3.62 9.47 -1.74
C ILE A 10 4.08 8.57 -0.59
N GLN A 11 3.86 9.05 0.63
CA GLN A 11 4.31 8.38 1.83
C GLN A 11 3.13 7.55 2.33
N ALA A 12 3.33 6.25 2.40
CA ALA A 12 2.33 5.35 2.97
C ALA A 12 2.10 5.76 4.43
N ARG A 13 0.85 5.96 4.80
CA ARG A 13 0.50 6.13 6.21
C ARG A 13 0.78 4.82 6.92
N LYS A 14 1.62 4.89 7.95
CA LYS A 14 2.02 3.71 8.73
C LYS A 14 0.90 3.35 9.69
N THR A 15 0.41 2.12 9.62
CA THR A 15 -0.52 1.62 10.63
C THR A 15 0.25 1.31 11.92
N PRO A 16 -0.44 1.33 13.08
CA PRO A 16 0.08 0.68 14.27
C PRO A 16 0.43 -0.78 14.00
N ARG A 17 1.43 -1.31 14.71
CA ARG A 17 1.81 -2.72 14.60
C ARG A 17 0.65 -3.62 15.01
N PHE A 18 0.44 -4.69 14.24
CA PHE A 18 -0.63 -5.68 14.48
C PHE A 18 -2.06 -5.08 14.55
N TYR A 19 -2.28 -3.93 13.90
CA TYR A 19 -3.57 -3.23 13.95
C TYR A 19 -4.69 -4.14 13.40
N LYS A 20 -5.69 -4.43 14.24
CA LYS A 20 -6.91 -5.19 13.91
C LYS A 20 -6.67 -6.48 13.09
N GLN A 21 -5.53 -7.15 13.28
CA GLN A 21 -5.15 -8.33 12.50
C GLN A 21 -6.19 -9.47 12.53
N TRP A 22 -6.98 -9.55 13.60
CA TRP A 22 -8.07 -10.53 13.73
C TRP A 22 -9.15 -10.41 12.65
N MET A 23 -9.32 -9.21 12.05
CA MET A 23 -10.29 -9.02 10.97
C MET A 23 -9.87 -9.74 9.67
N LEU A 24 -8.58 -10.01 9.47
CA LEU A 24 -8.10 -10.80 8.33
C LEU A 24 -8.64 -12.24 8.36
N ALA A 25 -8.86 -12.81 9.54
CA ALA A 25 -9.35 -14.18 9.69
C ALA A 25 -10.87 -14.30 9.45
N GLY A 26 -11.63 -13.21 9.64
CA GLY A 26 -13.07 -13.18 9.43
C GLY A 26 -13.47 -12.62 8.07
N SER A 27 -13.10 -11.36 7.81
CA SER A 27 -13.50 -10.60 6.62
C SER A 27 -12.33 -9.75 6.10
N PRO A 28 -11.49 -10.29 5.21
CA PRO A 28 -10.37 -9.55 4.61
C PRO A 28 -10.80 -8.26 3.91
N SER A 29 -11.96 -8.27 3.25
CA SER A 29 -12.50 -7.09 2.54
C SER A 29 -12.86 -5.96 3.50
N ASP A 30 -13.52 -6.27 4.61
CA ASP A 30 -13.87 -5.27 5.64
C ASP A 30 -12.61 -4.72 6.31
N PHE A 31 -11.60 -5.56 6.49
CA PHE A 31 -10.31 -5.13 7.00
C PHE A 31 -9.61 -4.14 6.04
N MET A 32 -9.59 -4.42 4.74
CA MET A 32 -9.05 -3.50 3.74
C MET A 32 -9.82 -2.17 3.75
N ASN A 33 -11.15 -2.21 3.77
CA ASN A 33 -12.00 -1.01 3.85
C ASN A 33 -11.75 -0.19 5.12
N GLU A 34 -11.58 -0.84 6.27
CA GLU A 34 -11.21 -0.20 7.53
C GLU A 34 -9.85 0.48 7.44
N LEU A 35 -8.86 -0.16 6.80
CA LEU A 35 -7.54 0.42 6.60
C LEU A 35 -7.60 1.66 5.71
N ILE A 36 -8.33 1.59 4.60
CA ILE A 36 -8.51 2.71 3.67
C ILE A 36 -9.27 3.85 4.35
N GLY A 37 -10.39 3.56 5.01
CA GLY A 37 -11.21 4.57 5.67
C GLY A 37 -10.49 5.28 6.81
N LYS A 38 -9.60 4.59 7.53
CA LYS A 38 -8.92 5.15 8.70
C LYS A 38 -7.55 5.77 8.40
N PHE A 39 -6.80 5.18 7.47
CA PHE A 39 -5.43 5.60 7.16
C PHE A 39 -5.30 6.25 5.78
N GLY A 40 -6.33 6.22 4.94
CA GLY A 40 -6.39 6.85 3.63
C GLY A 40 -5.98 5.92 2.49
N ASP A 41 -5.70 6.51 1.33
CA ASP A 41 -5.55 5.75 0.07
C ASP A 41 -4.18 5.09 -0.14
N PHE A 42 -3.20 5.34 0.74
CA PHE A 42 -1.93 4.63 0.72
C PHE A 42 -1.48 4.27 2.14
N VAL A 43 -1.45 2.97 2.44
CA VAL A 43 -1.27 2.44 3.79
C VAL A 43 -0.18 1.39 3.79
N HIS A 44 0.78 1.50 4.72
CA HIS A 44 1.75 0.46 4.99
C HIS A 44 1.31 -0.30 6.23
N TYR A 45 0.80 -1.52 6.01
CA TYR A 45 0.36 -2.39 7.08
C TYR A 45 1.52 -3.20 7.63
N ARG A 46 1.69 -3.14 8.96
CA ARG A 46 2.81 -3.77 9.68
C ARG A 46 2.29 -4.78 10.72
N GLY A 47 1.71 -5.88 10.26
CA GLY A 47 1.17 -6.94 11.13
C GLY A 47 1.85 -8.29 10.91
N LEU A 48 1.10 -9.38 11.08
CA LEU A 48 1.53 -10.74 10.73
C LEU A 48 1.98 -10.85 9.26
N ILE A 49 1.35 -10.06 8.40
CA ILE A 49 1.69 -9.91 6.99
C ILE A 49 2.08 -8.44 6.81
N ASP A 50 3.26 -8.19 6.24
CA ASP A 50 3.70 -6.84 5.88
C ASP A 50 3.29 -6.58 4.44
N PHE A 51 2.45 -5.56 4.21
CA PHE A 51 1.98 -5.24 2.87
C PHE A 51 1.66 -3.75 2.69
N TYR A 52 1.66 -3.31 1.44
CA TYR A 52 1.22 -1.98 1.04
C TYR A 52 -0.17 -2.06 0.43
N LEU A 53 -1.11 -1.28 0.97
CA LEU A 53 -2.45 -1.12 0.43
C LEU A 53 -2.52 0.21 -0.31
N ILE A 54 -2.96 0.15 -1.56
CA ILE A 54 -3.06 1.32 -2.45
C ILE A 54 -4.48 1.34 -3.01
N ASN A 55 -5.22 2.40 -2.73
CA ASN A 55 -6.54 2.68 -3.27
C ASN A 55 -6.57 3.88 -4.23
N ASP A 56 -5.49 4.67 -4.28
CA ASP A 56 -5.42 5.86 -5.13
C ASP A 56 -5.18 5.49 -6.62
N PRO A 57 -6.03 5.93 -7.56
CA PRO A 57 -5.95 5.53 -8.96
C PRO A 57 -4.73 6.11 -9.70
N GLU A 58 -4.18 7.26 -9.28
CA GLU A 58 -2.96 7.80 -9.88
C GLU A 58 -1.74 6.98 -9.42
N LEU A 59 -1.70 6.61 -8.14
CA LEU A 59 -0.67 5.70 -7.62
C LEU A 59 -0.73 4.33 -8.24
N ILE A 60 -1.92 3.75 -8.37
CA ILE A 60 -2.09 2.43 -8.97
C ILE A 60 -1.54 2.47 -10.40
N ARG A 61 -1.83 3.54 -11.16
CA ARG A 61 -1.25 3.72 -12.51
C ARG A 61 0.27 3.85 -12.47
N GLN A 62 0.83 4.60 -11.51
CA GLN A 62 2.27 4.78 -11.40
C GLN A 62 2.98 3.48 -11.00
N VAL A 63 2.49 2.80 -9.96
CA VAL A 63 3.00 1.51 -9.50
C VAL A 63 2.87 0.46 -10.60
N LEU A 64 1.73 0.36 -11.31
CA LEU A 64 1.57 -0.59 -12.41
C LEU A 64 2.47 -0.27 -13.61
N ARG A 65 2.73 1.02 -13.88
CA ARG A 65 3.68 1.45 -14.92
C ARG A 65 5.13 1.15 -14.53
N ASP A 66 5.53 1.39 -13.29
CA ASP A 66 6.89 1.08 -12.80
C ASP A 66 7.11 -0.43 -12.58
N THR A 67 6.06 -1.15 -12.17
CA THR A 67 6.09 -2.60 -11.93
C THR A 67 6.33 -3.40 -13.21
N HIS A 68 6.04 -2.85 -14.39
CA HIS A 68 6.46 -3.44 -15.67
C HIS A 68 7.99 -3.56 -15.83
N ARG A 69 8.79 -2.88 -15.00
CA ARG A 69 10.26 -3.02 -14.94
C ARG A 69 10.78 -3.78 -13.71
N THR A 70 9.99 -3.95 -12.64
CA THR A 70 10.48 -4.43 -11.33
C THR A 70 9.85 -5.75 -10.86
N PHE A 71 8.72 -6.18 -11.44
CA PHE A 71 8.25 -7.55 -11.23
C PHE A 71 8.72 -8.43 -12.38
N ASP A 72 9.76 -9.21 -12.11
CA ASP A 72 10.11 -10.35 -12.95
C ASP A 72 8.93 -11.33 -12.94
N LYS A 73 8.13 -11.30 -14.02
CA LYS A 73 7.01 -12.23 -14.24
C LYS A 73 7.49 -13.66 -14.54
N ASN A 74 8.79 -13.96 -14.44
CA ASN A 74 9.35 -15.28 -14.74
C ASN A 74 9.73 -16.11 -13.49
N THR A 75 9.07 -15.93 -12.35
CA THR A 75 9.12 -17.02 -11.35
C THR A 75 8.16 -18.11 -11.82
N VAL A 76 8.71 -19.06 -12.60
CA VAL A 76 8.09 -20.33 -12.93
C VAL A 76 7.88 -21.12 -11.63
N ILE A 77 6.66 -21.62 -11.45
CA ILE A 77 6.18 -22.43 -10.32
C ILE A 77 6.82 -23.82 -10.37
#